data_AF-A0A0F2SFX9-F1
#
_entry.id   AF-A0A0F2SFX9-F1
#
_cell.length_a   1.000
_cell.length_b   1.000
_cell.length_c   1.000
_cell.angle_alpha   90.00
_cell.angle_beta   90.00
_cell.angle_gamma   90.00
#
_symmetry.space_group_name_H-M   'P 1'
#
loop_
_entity.id
_entity.type
_entity.pdbx_description
1 polymer ?
#
loop_
_entity_poly.entity_id
_entity_poly.type
_entity_poly.pdbx_seq_one_letter_code
_entity_poly.pdbx_strand_id
1 'polypeptide(L)' 'DPSHAAGIRSLVAPLAKAAMAVGADGLMIEAHNDPSRALCDGAQSLDLKQFEEIMVDLRKRALFEGKKMS' A
#
# COMPACT_ATOMS: atom_id res chain seq x y z
N ASP A 1 6.48 5.32 1.91
CA ASP A 1 6.14 4.92 0.53
C ASP A 1 6.63 3.50 0.27
N PRO A 2 5.77 2.48 0.43
CA PRO A 2 6.11 1.10 0.14
C PRO A 2 6.18 0.75 -1.36
N SER A 3 5.63 1.58 -2.26
CA SER A 3 5.68 1.35 -3.71
C SER A 3 7.11 1.52 -4.22
N HIS A 4 7.74 2.65 -3.90
CA HIS A 4 9.12 2.91 -4.32
C HIS A 4 10.17 2.21 -3.45
N ALA A 5 9.85 1.86 -2.20
CA ALA A 5 10.82 1.27 -1.27
C ALA A 5 11.48 -0.02 -1.78
N ALA A 6 10.73 -0.83 -2.53
CA ALA A 6 11.26 -2.03 -3.16
C ALA A 6 11.07 -2.07 -4.69
N GLY A 7 10.21 -1.21 -5.27
CA GLY A 7 9.87 -1.25 -6.69
C GLY A 7 9.19 -2.56 -7.12
N ILE A 8 8.72 -3.36 -6.17
CA ILE A 8 8.16 -4.69 -6.40
C ILE A 8 6.76 -4.71 -5.80
N ARG A 9 5.75 -4.87 -6.67
CA ARG A 9 4.33 -4.89 -6.29
C ARG A 9 4.00 -5.85 -5.15
N SER A 10 4.55 -7.06 -5.16
CA SER A 10 4.28 -8.06 -4.13
C SER A 10 4.81 -7.66 -2.74
N LEU A 11 5.74 -6.71 -2.67
CA LEU A 11 6.30 -6.18 -1.43
C LEU A 11 5.55 -4.95 -0.90
N VAL A 12 4.65 -4.34 -1.69
CA VAL A 12 3.90 -3.16 -1.27
C VAL A 12 3.07 -3.44 -0.02
N ALA A 13 2.29 -4.53 -0.03
CA ALA A 13 1.46 -4.91 1.11
C ALA A 13 2.24 -5.24 2.40
N PRO A 14 3.27 -6.11 2.40
CA PRO A 14 4.04 -6.37 3.62
C PRO A 14 4.78 -5.13 4.14
N LEU A 15 5.33 -4.29 3.24
CA LEU A 15 6.00 -3.04 3.65
C LEU A 15 5.03 -2.02 4.22
N ALA A 16 3.82 -1.89 3.66
CA ALA A 16 2.76 -1.02 4.20
C ALA A 16 2.39 -1.42 5.64
N LYS A 17 2.23 -2.72 5.89
CA LYS A 17 1.92 -3.26 7.23
C LYS A 17 3.06 -3.02 8.21
N ALA A 18 4.30 -3.25 7.78
CA ALA A 18 5.48 -2.99 8.59
C ALA A 18 5.58 -1.51 8.97
N ALA A 19 5.38 -0.61 8.01
CA ALA A 19 5.40 0.83 8.25
C ALA A 19 4.33 1.28 9.27
N MET A 20 3.10 0.76 9.18
CA MET A 20 2.09 1.03 10.21
C MET A 20 2.48 0.50 11.59
N ALA A 21 2.99 -0.73 11.66
CA ALA A 21 3.36 -1.36 12.92
C ALA A 21 4.45 -0.58 13.67
N VAL A 22 5.41 0.00 12.95
CA VAL A 22 6.47 0.85 13.54
C VAL A 22 6.01 2.28 13.85
N GLY A 23 4.76 2.63 13.55
CA GLY A 23 4.16 3.91 13.94
C GLY A 23 4.21 4.99 12.86
N ALA A 24 4.26 4.64 11.58
CA ALA A 24 4.09 5.63 10.51
C ALA A 24 2.71 6.30 10.60
N ASP A 25 2.68 7.63 10.47
CA ASP A 25 1.45 8.43 10.47
C ASP A 25 0.64 8.28 9.17
N GLY A 26 1.29 7.88 8.08
CA GLY A 26 0.66 7.74 6.77
C GLY A 26 1.46 6.90 5.79
N LEU A 27 0.82 6.53 4.70
CA LEU A 27 1.39 5.74 3.61
C LEU A 27 1.07 6.40 2.27
N MET A 28 2.05 6.42 1.37
CA MET A 28 1.87 6.79 -0.03
C MET A 28 2.02 5.53 -0.88
N ILE A 29 0.97 5.16 -1.59
CA ILE A 29 0.89 3.89 -2.32
C ILE A 29 0.38 4.19 -3.72
N GLU A 30 1.11 3.72 -4.73
CA GLU A 30 0.76 3.89 -6.13
C GLU A 30 -0.25 2.84 -6.59
N ALA A 31 -1.26 3.28 -7.33
CA ALA A 31 -2.26 2.42 -7.93
C ALA A 31 -2.56 2.87 -9.36
N HIS A 32 -2.82 1.92 -10.25
CA HIS A 32 -3.20 2.16 -11.64
C HIS A 32 -4.32 1.18 -12.03
N ASN A 33 -5.27 1.61 -12.87
CA ASN A 33 -6.38 0.75 -13.30
C ASN A 33 -5.91 -0.42 -14.19
N ASP A 34 -4.86 -0.20 -14.98
CA ASP A 34 -4.17 -1.23 -15.75
C ASP A 34 -2.65 -1.07 -15.61
N PRO A 35 -2.04 -1.62 -14.54
CA PRO A 35 -0.62 -1.42 -14.28
C PRO A 35 0.31 -1.93 -15.39
N SER A 36 -0.15 -2.84 -16.24
CA SER A 36 0.64 -3.36 -17.37
C SER A 36 0.82 -2.33 -18.49
N ARG A 37 -0.06 -1.32 -18.53
CA ARG A 37 -0.08 -0.24 -19.53
C ARG A 37 0.28 1.13 -18.94
N ALA A 38 0.76 1.17 -17.71
CA ALA A 38 1.18 2.41 -17.08
C ALA A 38 2.39 3.00 -17.82
N LEU A 39 2.38 4.32 -18.05
CA LEU A 39 3.46 5.03 -18.75
C LEU A 39 4.77 5.05 -17.92
N CYS A 40 4.64 4.97 -16.61
CA CYS A 40 5.72 4.88 -15.62
C CYS A 40 5.24 4.01 -14.45
N ASP A 41 6.17 3.40 -13.71
CA ASP A 41 5.91 2.78 -12.40
C ASP A 41 4.88 1.62 -12.38
N GLY A 42 4.61 1.01 -13.53
CA GLY A 42 3.70 -0.13 -13.64
C GLY A 42 4.15 -1.36 -12.85
N ALA A 43 5.46 -1.59 -12.71
CA ALA A 43 6.00 -2.75 -11.98
C ALA A 43 5.67 -2.73 -10.47
N GLN A 44 5.56 -1.53 -9.89
CA GLN A 44 5.30 -1.34 -8.45
C GLN A 44 3.87 -0.86 -8.13
N SER A 45 3.14 -0.34 -9.12
CA SER A 45 1.74 0.08 -8.98
C SER A 45 0.82 -1.11 -8.69
N LEU A 46 -0.05 -0.98 -7.70
CA LEU A 46 -1.14 -1.93 -7.48
C LEU A 46 -2.26 -1.74 -8.52
N ASP A 47 -3.02 -2.79 -8.82
CA ASP A 47 -4.33 -2.58 -9.43
C ASP A 47 -5.35 -2.07 -8.38
N LEU A 48 -6.50 -1.58 -8.84
CA LEU A 48 -7.49 -0.98 -7.94
C LEU A 48 -8.06 -1.96 -6.92
N LYS A 49 -8.18 -3.25 -7.29
CA LYS A 49 -8.69 -4.29 -6.40
C LYS A 49 -7.67 -4.61 -5.32
N GLN A 50 -6.41 -4.77 -5.70
CA GLN A 50 -5.30 -4.95 -4.77
C GLN A 50 -5.22 -3.76 -3.79
N PHE A 51 -5.35 -2.54 -4.30
CA PHE A 51 -5.36 -1.35 -3.45
C PHE A 51 -6.53 -1.36 -2.46
N GLU A 52 -7.74 -1.69 -2.89
CA GLU A 52 -8.90 -1.82 -1.99
C GLU A 52 -8.64 -2.89 -0.91
N GLU A 53 -8.14 -4.06 -1.29
CA GLU A 53 -7.81 -5.15 -0.37
C GLU A 53 -6.80 -4.73 0.70
N ILE A 54 -5.73 -4.02 0.33
CA ILE A 54 -4.77 -3.54 1.33
C ILE A 54 -5.42 -2.49 2.23
N MET A 55 -6.23 -1.58 1.69
CA MET A 55 -6.84 -0.51 2.49
C MET A 55 -7.82 -1.07 3.52
N VAL A 56 -8.54 -2.15 3.18
CA VAL A 56 -9.36 -2.89 4.14
C VAL A 56 -8.51 -3.53 5.24
N ASP A 57 -7.40 -4.20 4.91
CA ASP A 57 -6.51 -4.81 5.91
C ASP A 57 -5.87 -3.76 6.82
N LEU A 58 -5.36 -2.67 6.25
CA LEU A 58 -4.71 -1.58 6.99
C LEU A 58 -5.71 -0.88 7.93
N ARG A 59 -6.96 -0.63 7.50
CA ARG A 59 -8.01 -0.08 8.38
C ARG A 59 -8.32 -1.00 9.57
N LYS A 60 -8.39 -2.32 9.35
CA LYS A 60 -8.60 -3.29 10.44
C LYS A 60 -7.44 -3.27 11.44
N ARG A 61 -6.19 -3.15 10.94
CA ARG A 61 -5.00 -3.02 11.78
C ARG A 61 -4.97 -1.72 12.57
N ALA A 62 -5.27 -0.59 11.92
CA ALA A 62 -5.35 0.71 12.58
C ALA A 62 -6.33 0.67 13.76
N LEU A 63 -7.52 0.09 13.55
CA LEU A 63 -8.52 -0.09 14.60
C LEU A 63 -7.99 -0.93 15.78
N PHE A 64 -7.30 -2.03 15.49
CA PHE A 64 -6.71 -2.90 16.51
C PHE A 64 -5.59 -2.20 17.31
N GLU A 65 -4.79 -1.36 16.65
CA GLU A 65 -3.68 -0.62 17.27
C GLU A 65 -4.12 0.69 17.95
N GLY A 66 -5.41 1.05 17.90
CA GLY A 66 -5.92 2.30 18.43
C GLY A 66 -5.49 3.55 17.62
N LYS A 67 -5.04 3.34 16.38
CA LYS A 67 -4.61 4.41 15.47
C LYS A 67 -5.77 4.82 14.55
N LYS A 68 -5.82 6.11 14.18
CA LYS A 68 -6.68 6.58 13.09
C LYS A 68 -5.89 6.57 11.79
N MET A 69 -6.47 5.95 10.76
CA MET A 69 -5.96 6.01 9.40
C MET A 69 -6.82 7.03 8.65
N SER A 70 -6.25 8.21 8.37
CA SER A 70 -6.89 9.29 7.60
C SER A 70 -6.72 9.09 6.11
#